data_AF-A0A1I7CGR8-F1
#
_entry.id   AF-A0A1I7CGR8-F1
#
_cell.length_a   1.000
_cell.length_b   1.000
_cell.length_c   1.000
_cell.angle_alpha   90.00
_cell.angle_beta   90.00
_cell.angle_gamma   90.00
#
_symmetry.space_group_name_H-M   'P 1'
#
loop_
_entity.id
_entity.type
_entity.pdbx_description
1 polymer ?
#
loop_
_entity_poly.entity_id
_entity_poly.type
_entity_poly.pdbx_seq_one_letter_code
_entity_poly.pdbx_strand_id
1 'polypeptide(L)'
;MLAVDETGFVKKGSKSAGVGRQYSGTAGRIENCQIGVFLAYVTPAGRTFLDRELYLPKAWIDDRDRCAGAGIGSEVPFRTKPELALAMLTRALDAAVPAGWATADEIYGQNAALRLALEERGLPYVLAVPVNQYTVGNPEGRIGQYRVDALSAAVPEEAWTRLSAGEGAKGPRFYDWARVPIRPLSEHSQGLTTSCMVSGRLAREGRSRVVVCPGAWPEPLLSPIAG
;
A
#
# COMPACT_ATOMS: atom_id res chain seq x y z
N MET A 1 12.75 -5.18 -1.60
CA MET A 1 11.42 -4.66 -1.17
C MET A 1 10.34 -5.47 -1.86
N LEU A 2 9.21 -5.68 -1.18
CA LEU A 2 7.97 -6.14 -1.78
C LEU A 2 7.08 -4.94 -2.13
N ALA A 3 6.58 -4.87 -3.36
CA ALA A 3 5.68 -3.79 -3.79
C ALA A 3 4.36 -4.39 -4.28
N VAL A 4 3.24 -3.89 -3.75
CA VAL A 4 1.90 -4.27 -4.19
C VAL A 4 1.27 -3.12 -4.96
N ASP A 5 0.73 -3.43 -6.13
CA ASP A 5 0.02 -2.46 -6.97
C ASP A 5 -1.11 -3.14 -7.75
N GLU A 6 -2.06 -2.34 -8.22
CA GLU A 6 -3.14 -2.80 -9.08
C GLU A 6 -3.05 -2.18 -10.47
N THR A 7 -3.36 -2.98 -11.50
CA THR A 7 -3.42 -2.47 -12.86
C THR A 7 -4.72 -2.86 -13.55
N GLY A 8 -5.26 -1.92 -14.31
CA GLY A 8 -6.54 -2.08 -15.00
C GLY A 8 -6.35 -2.39 -16.47
N PHE A 9 -6.89 -3.50 -16.93
CA PHE A 9 -6.87 -3.91 -18.32
C PHE A 9 -8.23 -3.62 -18.96
N VAL A 10 -8.30 -2.60 -19.82
CA VAL A 10 -9.54 -2.24 -20.53
C VAL A 10 -9.99 -3.40 -21.42
N LYS A 11 -11.30 -3.69 -21.38
CA LYS A 11 -11.92 -4.77 -22.13
C LYS A 11 -13.20 -4.33 -22.82
N LYS A 12 -13.55 -5.03 -23.90
CA LYS A 12 -14.85 -4.94 -24.56
C LYS A 12 -15.68 -6.18 -24.23
N GLY A 13 -16.98 -5.99 -24.01
CA GLY A 13 -17.93 -7.07 -23.68
C GLY A 13 -17.94 -7.47 -22.20
N SER A 14 -18.69 -8.54 -21.89
CA SER A 14 -19.01 -8.98 -20.53
C SER A 14 -18.48 -10.38 -20.17
N LYS A 15 -17.83 -11.09 -21.10
CA LYS A 15 -17.46 -12.50 -20.92
C LYS A 15 -16.09 -12.75 -20.27
N SER A 16 -15.15 -11.79 -20.33
CA SER A 16 -13.84 -11.98 -19.69
C SER A 16 -13.96 -11.99 -18.16
N ALA A 17 -13.36 -12.99 -17.51
CA ALA A 17 -13.38 -13.16 -16.05
C ALA A 17 -13.16 -11.84 -15.29
N GLY A 18 -14.04 -11.50 -14.34
CA GLY A 18 -13.88 -10.30 -13.52
C GLY A 18 -14.05 -8.96 -14.25
N VAL A 19 -14.43 -8.94 -15.54
CA VAL A 19 -14.65 -7.69 -16.27
C VAL A 19 -15.88 -6.94 -15.74
N GLY A 20 -15.72 -5.65 -15.47
CA GLY A 20 -16.83 -4.80 -15.07
C GLY A 20 -16.44 -3.32 -15.07
N ARG A 21 -17.42 -2.44 -14.86
CA ARG A 21 -17.17 -1.01 -14.70
C ARG A 21 -16.46 -0.74 -13.38
N GLN A 22 -15.18 -0.39 -13.45
CA GLN A 22 -14.30 -0.17 -12.31
C GLN A 22 -13.35 0.98 -12.63
N TYR A 23 -12.83 1.66 -11.61
CA TYR A 23 -11.78 2.65 -11.83
C TYR A 23 -10.51 1.94 -12.32
N SER A 24 -10.00 2.35 -13.48
CA SER A 24 -8.72 1.89 -14.02
C SER A 24 -7.71 3.00 -13.86
N GLY A 25 -6.65 2.77 -13.06
CA GLY A 25 -5.55 3.70 -12.91
C GLY A 25 -4.89 4.04 -14.25
N THR A 26 -4.73 3.06 -15.13
CA THR A 26 -4.17 3.23 -16.48
C THR A 26 -5.04 4.09 -17.39
N ALA A 27 -6.37 3.96 -17.30
CA ALA A 27 -7.30 4.78 -18.08
C ALA A 27 -7.60 6.14 -17.43
N GLY A 28 -7.32 6.30 -16.14
CA GLY A 28 -7.65 7.49 -15.35
C GLY A 28 -9.14 7.71 -15.10
N ARG A 29 -9.99 6.72 -15.38
CA ARG A 29 -11.46 6.82 -15.28
C ARG A 29 -12.11 5.46 -15.02
N ILE A 30 -13.39 5.51 -14.68
CA ILE A 30 -14.23 4.31 -14.59
C ILE A 30 -14.49 3.78 -16.00
N GLU A 31 -14.02 2.57 -16.27
CA GLU A 31 -14.15 1.88 -17.55
C GLU A 31 -14.48 0.41 -17.36
N ASN A 32 -14.97 -0.22 -18.43
CA ASN A 32 -15.12 -1.66 -18.44
C ASN A 32 -13.73 -2.31 -18.51
N CYS A 33 -13.28 -2.86 -17.39
CA CYS A 33 -11.93 -3.41 -17.27
C CYS A 33 -11.87 -4.61 -16.31
N GLN A 34 -10.79 -5.38 -16.45
CA GLN A 34 -10.32 -6.31 -15.43
C GLN A 34 -9.30 -5.61 -14.55
N ILE A 35 -9.28 -5.89 -13.27
CA ILE A 35 -8.24 -5.39 -12.35
C ILE A 35 -7.41 -6.58 -11.89
N GLY A 36 -6.10 -6.54 -12.15
CA GLY A 36 -5.15 -7.47 -11.54
C GLY A 36 -4.45 -6.80 -10.37
N VAL A 37 -4.27 -7.53 -9.29
CA VAL A 37 -3.42 -7.17 -8.15
C VAL A 37 -2.10 -7.89 -8.32
N PHE A 38 -0.98 -7.18 -8.20
CA PHE A 38 0.36 -7.70 -8.48
C PHE A 38 1.26 -7.52 -7.28
N LEU A 39 2.12 -8.51 -7.05
CA LEU A 39 3.23 -8.42 -6.12
C LEU A 39 4.54 -8.43 -6.92
N ALA A 40 5.37 -7.41 -6.72
CA ALA A 40 6.69 -7.30 -7.33
C ALA A 40 7.78 -7.34 -6.28
N TYR A 41 8.92 -7.95 -6.64
CA TYR A 41 10.17 -7.83 -5.91
C TYR A 41 11.02 -6.74 -6.52
N VAL A 42 11.44 -5.77 -5.71
CA VAL A 42 12.17 -4.59 -6.16
C VAL A 42 13.53 -4.50 -5.44
N THR A 43 14.58 -4.31 -6.22
CA THR A 43 15.96 -4.12 -5.79
C THR A 43 16.60 -2.97 -6.58
N PRO A 44 17.78 -2.45 -6.17
CA PRO A 44 18.53 -1.49 -6.97
C PRO A 44 18.90 -2.01 -8.37
N ALA A 45 19.03 -3.33 -8.54
CA ALA A 45 19.35 -3.95 -9.83
C ALA A 45 18.15 -4.09 -10.77
N GLY A 46 16.93 -3.89 -10.26
CA GLY A 46 15.70 -4.02 -11.05
C GLY A 46 14.53 -4.60 -10.27
N ARG A 47 13.50 -4.96 -11.02
CA ARG A 47 12.21 -5.43 -10.51
C ARG A 47 11.73 -6.66 -11.28
N THR A 48 11.07 -7.57 -10.57
CA THR A 48 10.43 -8.76 -11.15
C THR A 48 9.07 -9.03 -10.52
N PHE A 49 8.15 -9.64 -11.27
CA PHE A 49 6.88 -10.12 -10.71
C PHE A 49 7.12 -11.36 -9.86
N LEU A 50 6.52 -11.38 -8.67
CA LEU A 50 6.49 -12.55 -7.79
C LEU A 50 5.15 -13.27 -7.85
N ASP A 51 4.06 -12.50 -7.83
CA ASP A 51 2.72 -13.06 -7.71
C ASP A 51 1.67 -12.14 -8.37
N ARG A 52 0.51 -12.70 -8.66
CA ARG A 52 -0.62 -11.99 -9.26
C ARG A 52 -1.94 -12.66 -8.92
N GLU A 53 -2.96 -11.84 -8.69
CA GLU A 53 -4.34 -12.27 -8.47
C GLU A 53 -5.29 -11.43 -9.33
N LEU A 54 -6.32 -12.06 -9.88
CA LEU A 54 -7.39 -11.35 -10.57
C LEU A 54 -8.45 -10.93 -9.57
N TYR A 55 -8.75 -9.62 -9.48
CA TYR A 55 -9.86 -9.16 -8.67
C TYR A 55 -11.19 -9.49 -9.36
N LEU A 56 -12.04 -10.25 -8.67
CA LEU A 56 -13.38 -10.62 -9.11
C LEU A 56 -14.40 -9.75 -8.37
N PRO A 57 -15.11 -8.82 -9.05
CA PRO A 57 -16.14 -8.01 -8.42
C PRO A 57 -17.25 -8.88 -7.82
N LYS A 58 -17.93 -8.38 -6.78
CA LYS A 58 -19.03 -9.12 -6.15
C LYS A 58 -20.13 -9.54 -7.15
N ALA A 59 -20.44 -8.70 -8.13
CA ALA A 59 -21.39 -9.01 -9.20
C ALA A 59 -20.97 -10.18 -10.11
N TRP A 60 -19.68 -10.56 -10.14
CA TRP A 60 -19.22 -11.80 -10.77
C TRP A 60 -19.42 -12.99 -9.85
N ILE A 61 -18.97 -12.86 -8.60
CA ILE A 61 -19.05 -13.94 -7.61
C ILE A 61 -20.51 -14.32 -7.31
N ASP A 62 -21.43 -13.38 -7.38
CA ASP A 62 -22.87 -13.63 -7.18
C ASP A 62 -23.55 -14.27 -8.42
N ASP A 63 -22.88 -14.33 -9.58
CA ASP A 63 -23.36 -14.96 -10.83
C ASP A 63 -22.49 -16.19 -11.18
N ARG A 64 -22.88 -17.34 -10.63
CA ARG A 64 -22.08 -18.58 -10.73
C ARG A 64 -22.08 -19.19 -12.12
N ASP A 65 -23.14 -19.03 -12.89
CA ASP A 65 -23.18 -19.50 -14.28
C ASP A 65 -22.21 -18.69 -15.14
N ARG A 66 -22.14 -17.38 -14.93
CA ARG A 66 -21.15 -16.52 -15.59
C ARG A 66 -19.73 -16.84 -15.17
N CYS A 67 -19.49 -17.09 -13.88
CA CYS A 67 -18.20 -17.57 -13.39
C CYS A 67 -17.77 -18.87 -14.08
N ALA A 68 -18.65 -19.88 -14.12
CA ALA A 68 -18.37 -21.16 -14.75
C ALA A 68 -18.06 -21.00 -16.25
N GLY A 69 -18.84 -20.17 -16.96
CA GLY A 69 -18.59 -19.85 -18.38
C GLY A 69 -17.26 -19.15 -18.64
N ALA A 70 -16.64 -18.53 -17.63
CA ALA A 70 -15.31 -17.91 -17.69
C ALA A 70 -14.20 -18.77 -17.06
N GLY A 71 -14.50 -20.00 -16.64
CA GLY A 71 -13.54 -20.93 -16.02
C GLY A 71 -13.22 -20.63 -14.55
N ILE A 72 -14.06 -19.87 -13.85
CA ILE A 72 -13.91 -19.59 -12.42
C ILE A 72 -14.65 -20.69 -11.63
N GLY A 73 -13.92 -21.43 -10.80
CA GLY A 73 -14.48 -22.49 -9.97
C GLY A 73 -15.47 -21.98 -8.91
N SER A 74 -16.41 -22.85 -8.52
CA SER A 74 -17.44 -22.52 -7.52
C SER A 74 -16.88 -22.28 -6.12
N GLU A 75 -15.70 -22.84 -5.85
CA GLU A 75 -14.97 -22.71 -4.60
C GLU A 75 -14.33 -21.32 -4.41
N VAL A 76 -14.20 -20.54 -5.48
CA VAL A 76 -13.59 -19.21 -5.43
C VAL A 76 -14.54 -18.23 -4.71
N PRO A 77 -14.17 -17.74 -3.51
CA PRO A 77 -14.99 -16.77 -2.78
C PRO A 77 -14.74 -15.36 -3.29
N PHE A 78 -15.60 -14.42 -2.89
CA PHE A 78 -15.28 -13.01 -3.02
C PHE A 78 -14.08 -12.67 -2.12
N ARG A 79 -13.15 -11.90 -2.67
CA ARG A 79 -12.04 -11.28 -1.95
C ARG A 79 -11.84 -9.86 -2.43
N THR A 80 -11.72 -8.95 -1.49
CA THR A 80 -11.28 -7.57 -1.72
C THR A 80 -9.83 -7.54 -2.17
N LYS A 81 -9.41 -6.45 -2.82
CA LYS A 81 -8.03 -6.30 -3.28
C LYS A 81 -7.00 -6.33 -2.13
N PRO A 82 -7.24 -5.72 -0.94
CA PRO A 82 -6.34 -5.90 0.19
C PRO A 82 -6.25 -7.33 0.70
N GLU A 83 -7.33 -8.12 0.66
CA GLU A 83 -7.28 -9.55 1.02
C GLU A 83 -6.44 -10.36 0.02
N LEU A 84 -6.53 -10.04 -1.29
CA LEU A 84 -5.67 -10.63 -2.30
C LEU A 84 -4.19 -10.24 -2.07
N ALA A 85 -3.91 -8.97 -1.80
CA ALA A 85 -2.58 -8.49 -1.49
C ALA A 85 -1.98 -9.17 -0.24
N LEU A 86 -2.76 -9.27 0.83
CA LEU A 86 -2.36 -9.95 2.05
C LEU A 86 -2.05 -11.43 1.80
N ALA A 87 -2.87 -12.12 0.99
CA ALA A 87 -2.62 -13.50 0.62
C ALA A 87 -1.30 -13.65 -0.17
N MET A 88 -1.05 -12.80 -1.17
CA MET A 88 0.21 -12.81 -1.94
C MET A 88 1.43 -12.53 -1.05
N LEU A 89 1.35 -11.49 -0.20
CA LEU A 89 2.41 -11.16 0.76
C LEU A 89 2.68 -12.32 1.71
N THR A 90 1.63 -12.95 2.23
CA THR A 90 1.73 -14.12 3.11
C THR A 90 2.47 -15.27 2.43
N ARG A 91 2.09 -15.61 1.18
CA ARG A 91 2.79 -16.65 0.40
C ARG A 91 4.26 -16.33 0.19
N ALA A 92 4.60 -15.08 -0.14
CA ALA A 92 5.99 -14.67 -0.32
C ALA A 92 6.81 -14.79 0.97
N LEU A 93 6.23 -14.39 2.11
CA LEU A 93 6.91 -14.46 3.41
C LEU A 93 7.04 -15.89 3.92
N ASP A 94 6.01 -16.72 3.74
CA ASP A 94 6.04 -18.15 4.08
C ASP A 94 7.07 -18.92 3.22
N ALA A 95 7.27 -18.48 1.97
CA ALA A 95 8.33 -18.97 1.10
C ALA A 95 9.73 -18.40 1.42
N ALA A 96 9.87 -17.64 2.51
CA ALA A 96 11.11 -17.00 2.94
C ALA A 96 11.75 -16.09 1.87
N VAL A 97 10.94 -15.43 1.04
CA VAL A 97 11.44 -14.43 0.09
C VAL A 97 12.14 -13.32 0.89
N PRO A 98 13.43 -13.04 0.65
CA PRO A 98 14.19 -12.08 1.45
C PRO A 98 13.68 -10.67 1.19
N ALA A 99 12.94 -10.08 2.13
CA ALA A 99 12.42 -8.73 1.99
C ALA A 99 12.72 -7.90 3.22
N GLY A 100 13.41 -6.76 3.04
CA GLY A 100 13.67 -5.82 4.13
C GLY A 100 12.47 -4.94 4.49
N TRP A 101 11.50 -4.77 3.58
CA TRP A 101 10.28 -3.99 3.80
C TRP A 101 9.27 -4.16 2.64
N ALA A 102 8.04 -3.69 2.86
CA ALA A 102 6.95 -3.68 1.87
C ALA A 102 6.37 -2.27 1.60
N THR A 103 5.83 -2.05 0.40
CA THR A 103 5.13 -0.81 0.03
C THR A 103 3.87 -1.08 -0.80
N ALA A 104 2.88 -0.18 -0.68
CA ALA A 104 1.66 -0.18 -1.48
C ALA A 104 0.92 1.17 -1.35
N ASP A 105 -0.05 1.39 -2.24
CA ASP A 105 -0.87 2.60 -2.28
C ASP A 105 -1.93 2.69 -1.16
N GLU A 106 -2.77 3.73 -1.23
CA GLU A 106 -3.79 4.07 -0.24
C GLU A 106 -4.87 2.98 -0.09
N ILE A 107 -5.20 2.27 -1.17
CA ILE A 107 -6.24 1.22 -1.16
C ILE A 107 -5.83 0.10 -0.20
N TYR A 108 -4.55 -0.25 -0.19
CA TYR A 108 -3.98 -1.25 0.71
C TYR A 108 -3.67 -0.66 2.07
N GLY A 109 -3.07 0.52 2.10
CA GLY A 109 -2.59 1.10 3.33
C GLY A 109 -3.68 1.56 4.29
N GLN A 110 -4.91 1.82 3.85
CA GLN A 110 -6.06 2.02 4.75
C GLN A 110 -6.54 0.72 5.44
N ASN A 111 -6.21 -0.45 4.91
CA ASN A 111 -6.63 -1.73 5.47
C ASN A 111 -5.82 -2.07 6.75
N ALA A 112 -6.49 -2.02 7.91
CA ALA A 112 -5.85 -2.27 9.20
C ALA A 112 -5.36 -3.71 9.37
N ALA A 113 -6.08 -4.71 8.82
CA ALA A 113 -5.68 -6.11 8.91
C ALA A 113 -4.40 -6.39 8.12
N LEU A 114 -4.24 -5.78 6.94
CA LEU A 114 -3.01 -5.86 6.15
C LEU A 114 -1.84 -5.24 6.91
N ARG A 115 -2.02 -4.04 7.49
CA ARG A 115 -0.99 -3.40 8.34
C ARG A 115 -0.60 -4.29 9.51
N LEU A 116 -1.58 -4.77 10.27
CA LEU A 116 -1.37 -5.64 11.42
C LEU A 116 -0.59 -6.91 11.04
N ALA A 117 -0.97 -7.57 9.94
CA ALA A 117 -0.30 -8.78 9.49
C ALA A 117 1.17 -8.55 9.11
N LEU A 118 1.49 -7.40 8.50
CA LEU A 118 2.88 -7.02 8.23
C LEU A 118 3.67 -6.82 9.54
N GLU A 119 3.08 -6.14 10.52
CA GLU A 119 3.70 -5.94 11.84
C GLU A 119 3.90 -7.27 12.60
N GLU A 120 2.91 -8.17 12.59
CA GLU A 120 3.00 -9.48 13.24
C GLU A 120 4.06 -10.38 12.61
N ARG A 121 4.29 -10.23 11.30
CA ARG A 121 5.37 -10.92 10.57
C ARG A 121 6.71 -10.20 10.69
N GLY A 122 6.77 -9.07 11.41
CA GLY A 122 7.99 -8.27 11.59
C GLY A 122 8.53 -7.65 10.31
N LEU A 123 7.68 -7.49 9.27
CA LEU A 123 8.08 -6.86 8.01
C LEU A 123 7.81 -5.35 8.08
N PRO A 124 8.85 -4.49 8.07
CA PRO A 124 8.66 -3.06 8.03
C PRO A 124 7.90 -2.65 6.76
N TYR A 125 7.14 -1.57 6.81
CA TYR A 125 6.39 -1.14 5.63
C TYR A 125 6.22 0.37 5.52
N VAL A 126 5.96 0.79 4.28
CA VAL A 126 5.65 2.16 3.88
C VAL A 126 4.38 2.10 3.05
N LEU A 127 3.23 2.37 3.67
CA LEU A 127 1.93 2.32 2.98
C LEU A 127 1.28 3.69 2.99
N ALA A 128 0.76 4.14 1.84
CA ALA A 128 -0.03 5.35 1.79
C ALA A 128 -1.35 5.16 2.57
N VAL A 129 -1.81 6.18 3.28
CA VAL A 129 -3.09 6.14 4.00
C VAL A 129 -3.89 7.40 3.74
N PRO A 130 -5.23 7.33 3.85
CA PRO A 130 -6.04 8.51 3.67
C PRO A 130 -5.76 9.51 4.78
N VAL A 131 -5.93 10.78 4.44
CA VAL A 131 -5.70 11.92 5.31
C VAL A 131 -6.43 11.84 6.66
N ASN A 132 -7.63 11.28 6.65
CA ASN A 132 -8.49 11.10 7.82
C ASN A 132 -8.26 9.77 8.56
N GLN A 133 -7.26 8.96 8.15
CA GLN A 133 -6.89 7.74 8.87
C GLN A 133 -6.51 8.09 10.31
N TYR A 134 -7.01 7.30 11.26
CA TYR A 134 -6.57 7.36 12.64
C TYR A 134 -5.37 6.46 12.88
N THR A 135 -4.44 6.96 13.67
CA THR A 135 -3.30 6.22 14.23
C THR A 135 -3.16 6.56 15.71
N VAL A 136 -2.48 5.71 16.47
CA VAL A 136 -2.14 6.03 17.86
C VAL A 136 -0.81 6.77 17.83
N GLY A 137 -0.84 8.07 18.11
CA GLY A 137 0.35 8.92 18.15
C GLY A 137 0.84 9.16 19.57
N ASN A 138 2.06 9.66 19.69
CA ASN A 138 2.57 10.23 20.94
C ASN A 138 3.16 11.64 20.74
N PRO A 139 2.43 12.59 20.12
CA PRO A 139 2.93 13.95 19.97
C PRO A 139 3.17 14.56 21.36
N GLU A 140 4.35 15.16 21.55
CA GLU A 140 4.71 15.87 22.80
C GLU A 140 4.56 15.02 24.08
N GLY A 141 4.69 13.69 23.97
CA GLY A 141 4.57 12.78 25.12
C GLY A 141 3.13 12.46 25.54
N ARG A 142 2.12 12.84 24.75
CA ARG A 142 0.71 12.47 24.98
C ARG A 142 0.28 11.35 24.06
N ILE A 143 0.08 10.16 24.62
CA ILE A 143 -0.43 9.01 23.89
C ILE A 143 -1.94 9.19 23.64
N GLY A 144 -2.35 9.08 22.38
CA GLY A 144 -3.75 9.21 22.00
C GLY A 144 -4.03 8.78 20.56
N GLN A 145 -5.30 8.71 20.19
CA GLN A 145 -5.70 8.54 18.80
C GLN A 145 -5.71 9.90 18.10
N TYR A 146 -5.01 9.99 16.98
CA TYR A 146 -4.94 11.19 16.18
C TYR A 146 -5.19 10.87 14.72
N ARG A 147 -5.82 11.80 14.02
CA ARG A 147 -5.86 11.75 12.57
C ARG A 147 -4.48 12.08 12.02
N VAL A 148 -4.15 11.46 10.90
CA VAL A 148 -2.89 11.66 10.19
C VAL A 148 -2.72 13.13 9.74
N ASP A 149 -3.79 13.92 9.50
CA ASP A 149 -3.64 15.39 9.27
C ASP A 149 -3.16 16.12 10.48
N ALA A 150 -3.83 15.85 11.59
CA ALA A 150 -3.58 16.57 12.82
C ALA A 150 -2.14 16.34 13.25
N LEU A 151 -1.65 15.09 13.12
CA LEU A 151 -0.26 14.77 13.35
C LEU A 151 0.67 15.49 12.37
N SER A 152 0.37 15.49 11.07
CA SER A 152 1.23 16.17 10.08
C SER A 152 1.28 17.67 10.31
N ALA A 153 0.14 18.29 10.63
CA ALA A 153 0.05 19.73 10.87
C ALA A 153 0.74 20.17 12.16
N ALA A 154 0.89 19.26 13.13
CA ALA A 154 1.59 19.52 14.39
C ALA A 154 3.12 19.38 14.28
N VAL A 155 3.66 18.92 13.15
CA VAL A 155 5.11 18.79 12.96
C VAL A 155 5.74 20.16 12.75
N PRO A 156 6.73 20.57 13.57
CA PRO A 156 7.46 21.82 13.40
C PRO A 156 8.12 21.93 12.01
N GLU A 157 8.20 23.14 11.45
CA GLU A 157 8.72 23.37 10.09
C GLU A 157 10.17 22.87 9.93
N GLU A 158 10.99 23.04 10.96
CA GLU A 158 12.37 22.59 11.05
C GLU A 158 12.56 21.06 11.05
N ALA A 159 11.52 20.30 11.37
CA ALA A 159 11.57 18.84 11.37
C ALA A 159 11.30 18.25 9.96
N TRP A 160 10.93 19.08 8.99
CA TRP A 160 10.71 18.66 7.61
C TRP A 160 12.00 18.68 6.80
N THR A 161 12.25 17.62 6.04
CA THR A 161 13.38 17.49 5.12
C THR A 161 12.88 17.24 3.71
N ARG A 162 13.32 18.05 2.74
CA ARG A 162 12.99 17.85 1.32
C ARG A 162 13.88 16.78 0.71
N LEU A 163 13.26 15.74 0.16
CA LEU A 163 13.96 14.59 -0.41
C LEU A 163 13.34 14.17 -1.75
N SER A 164 14.17 13.60 -2.62
CA SER A 164 13.72 13.12 -3.92
C SER A 164 13.18 11.69 -3.82
N ALA A 165 11.94 11.48 -4.22
CA ALA A 165 11.36 10.17 -4.53
C ALA A 165 11.65 9.74 -5.98
N GLY A 166 12.67 10.34 -6.60
CA GLY A 166 13.34 9.83 -7.78
C GLY A 166 12.92 10.51 -9.05
N GLU A 167 13.52 10.06 -10.14
CA GLU A 167 13.16 10.52 -11.48
C GLU A 167 11.75 10.02 -11.82
N GLY A 168 10.83 10.97 -12.01
CA GLY A 168 9.53 10.71 -12.60
C GLY A 168 9.53 11.07 -14.09
N ALA A 169 8.44 10.73 -14.79
CA ALA A 169 8.24 11.12 -16.19
C ALA A 169 8.23 12.65 -16.43
N LYS A 170 8.19 13.46 -15.36
CA LYS A 170 8.21 14.93 -15.39
C LYS A 170 9.44 15.53 -14.67
N GLY A 171 10.50 14.74 -14.48
CA GLY A 171 11.69 15.11 -13.71
C GLY A 171 11.65 14.65 -12.26
N PRO A 172 12.60 15.12 -11.42
CA PRO A 172 12.72 14.67 -10.04
C PRO A 172 11.47 14.98 -9.22
N ARG A 173 10.94 13.98 -8.52
CA ARG A 173 9.78 14.14 -7.64
C ARG A 173 10.24 14.47 -6.23
N PHE A 174 10.20 15.75 -5.88
CA PHE A 174 10.50 16.19 -4.52
C PHE A 174 9.27 16.12 -3.63
N TYR A 175 9.46 15.60 -2.42
CA TYR A 175 8.50 15.61 -1.35
C TYR A 175 9.19 16.11 -0.08
N ASP A 176 8.44 16.82 0.77
CA ASP A 176 8.88 17.16 2.12
C ASP A 176 8.49 16.00 3.05
N TRP A 177 9.45 15.45 3.79
CA TRP A 177 9.31 14.30 4.68
C TRP A 177 9.55 14.73 6.12
N ALA A 178 8.77 14.19 7.06
CA ALA A 178 9.05 14.31 8.49
C ALA A 178 8.76 12.99 9.18
N ARG A 179 9.35 12.79 10.36
CA ARG A 179 9.15 11.58 11.17
C ARG A 179 8.41 11.91 12.45
N VAL A 180 7.25 11.28 12.63
CA VAL A 180 6.45 11.40 13.87
C VAL A 180 6.33 10.02 14.53
N PRO A 181 6.69 9.88 15.82
CA PRO A 181 6.45 8.67 16.58
C PRO A 181 4.96 8.30 16.63
N ILE A 182 4.63 7.12 16.12
CA ILE A 182 3.32 6.48 16.31
C ILE A 182 3.51 5.12 17.02
N ARG A 183 2.46 4.62 17.65
CA ARG A 183 2.41 3.29 18.25
C ARG A 183 1.99 2.27 17.19
N PRO A 184 2.68 1.14 17.08
CA PRO A 184 2.25 0.03 16.24
C PRO A 184 0.88 -0.52 16.63
N LEU A 185 0.25 -1.24 15.72
CA LEU A 185 -1.01 -1.94 15.95
C LEU A 185 -0.82 -3.25 16.73
N SER A 186 0.24 -4.00 16.47
CA SER A 186 0.51 -5.31 17.07
C SER A 186 1.16 -5.18 18.45
N GLU A 187 0.74 -6.00 19.41
CA GLU A 187 1.33 -6.01 20.76
C GLU A 187 2.81 -6.44 20.73
N HIS A 188 3.16 -7.39 19.86
CA HIS A 188 4.53 -7.87 19.66
C HIS A 188 5.51 -6.76 19.23
N SER A 189 5.03 -5.74 18.51
CA SER A 189 5.85 -4.64 18.04
C SER A 189 5.85 -3.43 19.00
N GLN A 190 5.12 -3.46 20.11
CA GLN A 190 5.09 -2.36 21.10
C GLN A 190 6.41 -2.14 21.84
N GLY A 191 7.36 -3.09 21.77
CA GLY A 191 8.74 -2.92 22.21
C GLY A 191 9.69 -2.33 21.16
N LEU A 192 9.28 -2.25 19.89
CA LEU A 192 10.06 -1.64 18.81
C LEU A 192 9.84 -0.12 18.87
N THR A 193 10.85 0.59 19.34
CA THR A 193 10.83 2.04 19.43
C THR A 193 10.67 2.62 18.02
N THR A 194 9.64 3.45 17.83
CA THR A 194 9.39 4.36 16.69
C THR A 194 8.94 3.77 15.35
N SER A 195 7.64 3.48 15.26
CA SER A 195 6.90 3.69 14.01
C SER A 195 6.87 5.18 13.65
N CYS A 196 6.89 5.48 12.36
CA CYS A 196 7.09 6.82 11.82
C CYS A 196 5.93 7.15 10.89
N MET A 197 5.16 8.20 11.14
CA MET A 197 4.38 8.75 10.02
C MET A 197 5.34 9.53 9.13
N VAL A 198 5.40 9.20 7.84
CA VAL A 198 6.03 10.09 6.86
C VAL A 198 4.98 10.73 5.98
N SER A 199 4.76 12.01 6.19
CA SER A 199 3.93 12.79 5.27
C SER A 199 4.82 13.26 4.13
N GLY A 200 4.34 13.14 2.89
CA GLY A 200 4.99 13.70 1.70
C GLY A 200 4.16 14.89 1.21
N ARG A 201 4.63 16.13 1.34
CA ARG A 201 3.94 17.26 0.71
C ARG A 201 4.48 17.44 -0.71
N LEU A 202 3.65 17.30 -1.74
CA LEU A 202 3.92 17.93 -3.03
C LEU A 202 4.03 19.42 -2.77
N ALA A 203 5.19 20.02 -3.05
CA ALA A 203 5.51 21.42 -2.74
C ALA A 203 4.48 22.44 -3.26
N ARG A 204 3.58 22.02 -4.17
CA ARG A 204 2.49 22.85 -4.72
C ARG A 204 1.06 22.42 -4.34
N GLU A 205 0.81 21.17 -3.90
CA GLU A 205 -0.58 20.62 -3.87
C GLU A 205 -1.00 19.91 -2.57
N GLY A 206 -0.11 19.76 -1.57
CA GLY A 206 -0.57 19.52 -0.20
C GLY A 206 -1.20 18.15 0.11
N ARG A 207 -1.02 17.12 -0.72
CA ARG A 207 -1.55 15.77 -0.42
C ARG A 207 -0.58 14.65 -0.78
N SER A 208 -0.06 13.99 0.26
CA SER A 208 0.21 12.55 0.35
C SER A 208 0.57 12.26 1.81
N ARG A 209 -0.06 11.25 2.44
CA ARG A 209 0.26 10.86 3.81
C ARG A 209 0.57 9.37 3.84
N VAL A 210 1.76 9.05 4.33
CA VAL A 210 2.30 7.69 4.34
C VAL A 210 2.51 7.28 5.79
N VAL A 211 2.04 6.08 6.13
CA VAL A 211 2.27 5.49 7.45
C VAL A 211 3.40 4.48 7.30
N VAL A 212 4.42 4.66 8.13
CA VAL A 212 5.57 3.77 8.27
C VAL A 212 5.51 3.12 9.65
N CYS A 213 5.60 1.80 9.71
CA CYS A 213 5.58 1.02 10.97
C CYS A 213 6.73 0.00 11.00
N PRO A 214 7.11 -0.51 12.19
CA PRO A 214 8.46 -0.40 12.74
C PRO A 214 9.47 -1.40 12.16
N GLY A 215 10.75 -1.04 12.27
CA GLY A 215 11.93 -1.85 11.92
C GLY A 215 13.21 -1.01 11.96
N ALA A 216 14.37 -1.65 12.17
CA ALA A 216 15.66 -0.99 11.99
C ALA A 216 15.88 -0.73 10.49
N TRP A 217 15.59 0.50 10.06
CA TRP A 217 15.80 0.90 8.67
C TRP A 217 17.30 1.13 8.43
N PRO A 218 17.88 0.58 7.36
CA PRO A 218 19.18 1.06 6.91
C PRO A 218 19.03 2.50 6.39
N GLU A 219 19.75 3.45 6.99
CA GLU A 219 19.99 4.74 6.33
C GLU A 219 20.79 4.52 5.03
N PRO A 220 20.52 5.23 3.92
CA PRO A 220 19.51 6.25 3.66
C PRO A 220 18.49 5.78 2.60
N LEU A 221 17.35 5.22 3.03
CA LEU A 221 16.20 4.88 2.16
C LEU A 221 15.39 6.10 1.68
N LEU A 222 15.89 7.31 1.90
CA LEU A 222 15.40 8.54 1.27
C LEU A 222 15.94 8.72 -0.16
N SER A 223 16.64 7.72 -0.67
CA SER A 223 16.84 7.47 -2.09
C SER A 223 15.62 6.71 -2.64
N PRO A 224 15.24 6.96 -3.89
CA PRO A 224 13.85 7.15 -4.24
C PRO A 224 12.96 5.92 -4.13
N ILE A 225 11.83 6.09 -3.44
CA ILE A 225 10.64 5.25 -3.55
C ILE A 225 10.13 5.41 -5.00
N ALA A 226 10.74 4.65 -5.90
CA ALA A 226 10.46 4.65 -7.32
C ALA A 226 9.19 3.82 -7.60
N GLY A 227 8.05 4.51 -7.64
CA GLY A 227 6.85 4.11 -8.37
C GLY A 227 6.68 4.97 -9.61
#